data_AF-A0A9D6F8G4-F1
#
_entry.id   AF-A0A9D6F8G4-F1
#
_cell.length_a   1.000
_cell.length_b   1.000
_cell.length_c   1.000
_cell.angle_alpha   90.00
_cell.angle_beta   90.00
_cell.angle_gamma   90.00
#
_symmetry.space_group_name_H-M   'P 1'
#
loop_
_entity.id
_entity.type
_entity.pdbx_description
1 polymer ?
#
loop_
_entity_poly.entity_id
_entity_poly.type
_entity_poly.pdbx_seq_one_letter_code
_entity_poly.pdbx_strand_id
1 'polypeptide(L)' 'MKLKLAELEKQGWQRQFTTDQTRLQEMVDFYQSLGYEVRVEPACEELPLPECESCYEKFCDNYKTIFVRRS' A
#
# COMPACT_ATOMS: atom_id res chain seq x y z
N MET A 1 -8.11 -6.06 13.19
CA MET A 1 -6.72 -6.57 13.18
C MET A 1 -5.79 -5.45 12.73
N LYS A 2 -4.62 -5.29 13.36
CA LYS A 2 -3.58 -4.29 13.02
C LYS A 2 -2.21 -4.96 12.80
N LEU A 3 -2.20 -6.25 12.48
CA LEU A 3 -1.01 -7.10 12.58
C LEU A 3 -0.12 -6.96 11.34
N LYS A 4 -0.74 -6.91 10.16
CA LYS A 4 -0.03 -6.90 8.88
C LYS A 4 0.88 -5.69 8.65
N LEU A 5 0.49 -4.48 9.07
CA LEU A 5 1.38 -3.31 8.98
C LEU A 5 2.64 -3.51 9.80
N ALA A 6 2.48 -3.89 11.08
CA ALA A 6 3.60 -4.12 11.99
C ALA A 6 4.49 -5.29 11.52
N GLU A 7 3.93 -6.30 10.87
CA GLU A 7 4.68 -7.41 10.27
C GLU A 7 5.48 -6.97 9.04
N LEU A 8 4.89 -6.16 8.18
CA LEU A 8 5.56 -5.60 7.01
C LEU A 8 6.71 -4.68 7.43
N GLU A 9 6.48 -3.80 8.40
CA GLU A 9 7.52 -2.93 8.96
C GLU A 9 8.68 -3.75 9.56
N LYS A 10 8.39 -4.84 10.29
CA LYS A 10 9.42 -5.76 10.81
C LYS A 10 10.22 -6.46 9.73
N GLN A 11 9.62 -6.72 8.56
CA GLN A 11 10.29 -7.29 7.39
C GLN A 11 11.09 -6.25 6.57
N GLY A 12 11.12 -4.99 7.03
CA GLY A 12 11.82 -3.89 6.39
C GLY A 12 11.02 -3.20 5.29
N TRP A 13 9.73 -3.51 5.14
CA TRP A 13 8.87 -2.80 4.20
C TRP A 13 8.50 -1.42 4.74
N GLN A 14 8.68 -0.40 3.91
CA GLN A 14 8.30 0.96 4.22
C GLN A 14 6.98 1.29 3.53
N ARG A 15 5.95 1.63 4.31
CA ARG A 15 4.66 2.09 3.79
C ARG A 15 4.85 3.42 3.07
N GLN A 16 4.33 3.53 1.84
CA GLN A 16 4.31 4.77 1.08
C GLN A 16 2.93 5.42 1.18
N PHE A 17 2.05 5.16 0.22
CA PHE A 17 0.71 5.75 0.18
C PHE A 17 -0.29 4.79 -0.44
N THR A 18 -1.57 5.11 -0.26
CA THR A 18 -2.70 4.38 -0.80
C THR A 18 -3.22 5.08 -2.04
N THR A 19 -3.41 4.35 -3.14
CA THR A 19 -3.89 4.92 -4.41
C THR A 19 -4.78 3.93 -5.16
N ASP A 20 -5.52 4.43 -6.15
CA ASP A 20 -6.32 3.61 -7.06
C ASP A 20 -5.44 2.81 -8.04
N GLN A 21 -6.04 1.79 -8.66
CA GLN A 21 -5.35 0.87 -9.58
C GLN A 21 -4.65 1.55 -10.77
N THR A 22 -5.12 2.70 -11.26
CA THR A 22 -4.49 3.42 -12.39
C THR A 22 -3.13 3.94 -11.96
N ARG A 23 -3.11 4.74 -10.90
CA ARG A 23 -1.90 5.34 -10.34
C ARG A 23 -0.96 4.31 -9.70
N LEU A 24 -1.53 3.21 -9.21
CA LEU A 24 -0.77 2.14 -8.59
C LEU A 24 0.28 1.57 -9.56
N GLN A 25 -0.13 1.27 -10.79
CA GLN A 25 0.77 0.65 -11.77
C GLN A 25 1.94 1.59 -12.09
N GLU A 26 1.65 2.86 -12.37
CA GLU A 26 2.68 3.88 -12.63
C GLU A 26 3.72 3.96 -11.50
N MET A 27 3.27 3.87 -10.25
CA MET A 27 4.14 3.96 -9.08
C MET A 27 4.95 2.68 -8.85
N VAL A 28 4.37 1.51 -9.12
CA VAL A 28 5.08 0.23 -9.06
C VAL A 28 6.23 0.24 -10.07
N ASP A 29 5.96 0.59 -11.32
CA ASP A 29 6.98 0.68 -12.37
C ASP A 29 8.06 1.70 -12.02
N PHE A 30 7.67 2.86 -11.49
CA PHE A 30 8.62 3.88 -11.02
C PHE A 30 9.56 3.37 -9.92
N TYR A 31 9.02 2.77 -8.86
CA TYR A 31 9.84 2.26 -7.75
C TYR A 31 10.72 1.08 -8.18
N GLN A 32 10.21 0.19 -9.03
CA GLN A 32 11.01 -0.90 -9.61
C GLN A 32 12.15 -0.37 -10.49
N SER A 33 11.90 0.67 -11.29
CA SER A 33 12.94 1.35 -12.08
C SER A 33 14.02 2.01 -11.21
N LEU A 34 13.69 2.37 -9.96
CA LEU A 34 14.65 2.90 -8.99
C LEU A 34 15.41 1.80 -8.22
N GLY A 35 15.15 0.52 -8.51
CA GLY A 35 15.80 -0.62 -7.85
C GLY A 35 15.18 -1.01 -6.50
N TYR A 36 13.97 -0.54 -6.21
CA TYR A 36 13.24 -0.97 -5.01
C TYR A 36 12.45 -2.24 -5.28
N GLU A 37 12.36 -3.10 -4.28
CA GLU A 37 11.31 -4.11 -4.23
C GLU A 37 9.99 -3.42 -3.90
N VAL A 38 8.92 -3.79 -4.62
CA VAL A 38 7.59 -3.19 -4.44
C VAL A 38 6.60 -4.27 -4.05
N ARG A 39 5.85 -4.00 -2.99
CA ARG A 39 4.76 -4.84 -2.51
C ARG A 39 3.48 -4.02 -2.41
N VAL A 40 2.36 -4.62 -2.80
CA VAL A 40 1.07 -3.96 -2.85
C VAL A 40 0.08 -4.73 -1.99
N GLU A 41 -0.60 -4.04 -1.08
CA GLU A 41 -1.59 -4.63 -0.19
C GLU A 41 -2.92 -3.87 -0.26
N PRO A 42 -4.07 -4.53 -0.17
CA PRO A 42 -5.38 -3.88 -0.17
C PRO A 42 -5.56 -2.94 1.02
N ALA A 43 -6.26 -1.83 0.81
CA ALA A 43 -6.36 -0.76 1.80
C ALA A 43 -7.27 -1.07 2.99
N CYS A 44 -8.33 -1.88 2.84
CA CYS A 44 -9.30 -2.11 3.94
C CYS A 44 -9.05 -3.36 4.78
N GLU A 45 -8.18 -4.29 4.37
CA GLU A 45 -8.10 -5.55 5.10
C GLU A 45 -7.44 -5.34 6.47
N GLU A 46 -6.38 -4.53 6.56
CA GLU A 46 -5.59 -4.42 7.80
C GLU A 46 -4.80 -3.11 7.99
N LEU A 47 -5.06 -2.08 7.17
CA LEU A 47 -4.41 -0.77 7.28
C LEU A 47 -5.37 0.29 7.84
N PRO A 48 -4.90 1.23 8.67
CA PRO A 48 -5.75 2.33 9.12
C PRO A 48 -6.15 3.13 7.88
N LEU A 49 -7.46 3.17 7.63
CA LEU A 49 -8.06 4.06 6.65
C LEU A 49 -7.72 5.50 7.05
N PRO A 50 -7.38 6.37 6.09
CA PRO A 50 -7.31 7.81 6.37
C PRO A 50 -8.69 8.30 6.86
N GLU A 51 -8.72 9.40 7.62
CA GLU A 51 -9.89 9.94 8.37
C GLU A 51 -11.21 10.14 7.56
N CYS A 52 -11.21 9.90 6.25
CA CYS A 52 -12.41 9.83 5.42
C CYS A 52 -12.88 8.37 5.23
N GLU A 53 -13.34 7.71 6.30
CA GLU A 53 -13.87 6.32 6.30
C GLU A 53 -14.98 6.10 5.25
N SER A 54 -15.84 7.09 5.03
CA SER A 54 -17.04 6.96 4.20
C SER A 54 -16.81 6.78 2.69
N CYS A 55 -15.65 7.21 2.17
CA CYS A 55 -15.31 7.03 0.76
C CYS A 55 -14.55 5.73 0.49
N TYR A 56 -13.80 5.22 1.47
CA TYR A 56 -12.94 4.05 1.28
C TYR A 56 -13.66 2.72 1.54
N GLU A 57 -14.66 2.68 2.42
CA GLU A 57 -15.45 1.46 2.68
C GLU A 57 -16.17 0.92 1.43
N LYS A 58 -16.60 1.80 0.51
CA LYS A 58 -17.31 1.40 -0.73
C LYS A 58 -16.38 0.97 -1.86
N PHE A 59 -15.09 1.28 -1.78
CA PHE A 59 -14.13 1.10 -2.87
C PHE A 59 -12.86 0.38 -2.40
N CYS A 60 -12.92 -0.37 -1.30
CA CYS A 60 -11.75 -1.00 -0.73
C CYS A 60 -10.91 -1.77 -1.77
N ASP A 61 -11.54 -2.61 -2.59
CA ASP A 61 -10.85 -3.40 -3.62
C ASP A 61 -10.11 -2.54 -4.66
N ASN A 62 -10.59 -1.32 -4.89
CA ASN A 62 -10.01 -0.41 -5.87
C ASN A 62 -8.81 0.36 -5.32
N TYR A 63 -8.63 0.41 -4.00
CA TYR A 63 -7.54 1.13 -3.36
C TYR A 63 -6.51 0.17 -2.77
N LYS A 64 -5.25 0.36 -3.16
CA LYS A 64 -4.14 -0.43 -2.66
C LYS A 64 -3.05 0.47 -2.09
N THR A 65 -2.40 -0.02 -1.04
CA THR A 65 -1.27 0.64 -0.39
C THR A 65 0.02 0.06 -0.90
N ILE A 66 0.91 0.95 -1.31
CA ILE A 66 2.24 0.62 -1.81
C ILE A 66 3.20 0.55 -0.63
N PHE A 67 4.00 -0.51 -0.62
CA PHE A 67 5.13 -0.72 0.26
C PHE A 67 6.38 -0.89 -0.59
N VAL A 68 7.48 -0.29 -0.15
CA VAL A 68 8.77 -0.41 -0.84
C VAL A 68 9.84 -0.88 0.14
N ARG A 69 10.82 -1.61 -0.38
CA ARG A 69 12.01 -2.01 0.36
C ARG A 69 13.22 -1.78 -0.53
N ARG A 70 14.33 -1.33 0.07
CA ARG A 70 15.61 -1.31 -0.65
C ARG A 70 16.11 -2.74 -0.80
N SER A 71 16.41 -3.12 -2.04
CA SER A 71 17.13 -4.37 -2.33
C SER A 71 18.57 -4.32 -1.81
#